data_AF-A0A6P1IPI3-F1
#
_entry.id   AF-A0A6P1IPI3-F1
#
_cell.length_a   1.000
_cell.length_b   1.000
_cell.length_c   1.000
_cell.angle_alpha   90.00
_cell.angle_beta   90.00
_cell.angle_gamma   90.00
#
_symmetry.space_group_name_H-M   'P 1'
#
loop_
_entity.id
_entity.type
_entity.pdbx_description
1 polymer ?
#
loop_
_entity_poly.entity_id
_entity_poly.type
_entity_poly.pdbx_seq_one_letter_code
_entity_poly.pdbx_strand_id
1 'polypeptide(L)'
;MTWAQLLPLIFLAVMGLALLAYVVLDGYDLGVGLLLPLATESQKDTMIASIGPFWDANETWLVLGVGVLLVAFPFAHGLVLQALYLPVAVMLIGLILRGVAFDFRVKAPLQYKAFWNRAFFAGSLLASSAQGWMLGSYITGFEQGLLGLAFSLGIAITLPAAYILLGAGWLIMKTDGELQARAVHWARRVLWPMGVALVAISAATPLVNPAVVQKWFGVPEVFALLPVPLTCAIAFFAVRWVVTHPEVVKAGYGWVVFVSTVLIFVLAFFGLSYSIYPDIVIGRMTVWEAAIGTESLTVIFIGVAITLPVIIVYTVFMYRVFWGKARDLTYN
;
A
#
# COMPACT_ATOMS: atom_id res chain seq x y z
N MET A 1 -1.06 30.14 -11.83
CA MET A 1 -2.19 29.21 -11.59
C MET A 1 -3.31 29.97 -10.90
N THR A 2 -4.53 29.90 -11.43
CA THR A 2 -5.72 30.47 -10.77
C THR A 2 -6.23 29.52 -9.69
N TRP A 3 -7.12 29.99 -8.81
CA TRP A 3 -7.75 29.14 -7.78
C TRP A 3 -8.50 27.95 -8.37
N ALA A 4 -9.22 28.17 -9.48
CA ALA A 4 -9.91 27.12 -10.23
C ALA A 4 -8.95 26.06 -10.81
N GLN A 5 -7.71 26.43 -11.12
CA GLN A 5 -6.67 25.49 -11.58
C GLN A 5 -5.95 24.79 -10.42
N LEU A 6 -5.85 25.44 -9.25
CA LEU A 6 -5.14 24.91 -8.09
C LEU A 6 -5.97 23.90 -7.29
N LEU A 7 -7.27 24.13 -7.13
CA LEU A 7 -8.13 23.24 -6.34
C LEU A 7 -8.11 21.78 -6.81
N PRO A 8 -8.28 21.46 -8.11
CA PRO A 8 -8.18 20.09 -8.59
C PRO A 8 -6.84 19.41 -8.25
N LEU A 9 -5.74 20.17 -8.29
CA LEU A 9 -4.42 19.66 -7.92
C LEU A 9 -4.28 19.41 -6.41
N ILE A 10 -4.89 20.25 -5.58
CA ILE A 10 -4.94 20.00 -4.13
C ILE A 10 -5.71 18.71 -3.86
N PHE A 11 -6.88 18.52 -4.47
CA PHE A 11 -7.66 17.28 -4.28
C PHE A 11 -6.96 16.06 -4.86
N LEU A 12 -6.24 16.19 -5.98
CA LEU A 12 -5.38 15.14 -6.51
C LEU A 12 -4.28 14.78 -5.52
N ALA A 13 -3.65 15.76 -4.87
CA ALA A 13 -2.63 15.55 -3.85
C ALA A 13 -3.21 14.91 -2.57
N VAL A 14 -4.41 15.31 -2.13
CA VAL A 14 -5.11 14.70 -0.98
C VAL A 14 -5.45 13.24 -1.29
N MET A 15 -5.99 12.96 -2.48
CA MET A 15 -6.27 11.59 -2.93
C MET A 15 -4.98 10.76 -2.99
N GLY A 16 -3.92 11.32 -3.58
CA GLY A 16 -2.63 10.65 -3.68
C GLY A 16 -2.01 10.35 -2.31
N LEU A 17 -2.07 11.31 -1.38
CA LEU A 17 -1.66 11.11 0.01
C LEU A 17 -2.47 10.00 0.68
N ALA A 18 -3.79 10.00 0.52
CA ALA A 18 -4.66 9.00 1.12
C ALA A 18 -4.39 7.59 0.58
N LEU A 19 -4.22 7.44 -0.74
CA LEU A 19 -3.85 6.17 -1.36
C LEU A 19 -2.46 5.69 -0.93
N LEU A 20 -1.47 6.58 -0.88
CA LEU A 20 -0.11 6.25 -0.42
C LEU A 20 -0.11 5.84 1.05
N ALA A 21 -0.81 6.59 1.91
CA ALA A 21 -0.95 6.25 3.32
C ALA A 21 -1.62 4.88 3.50
N TYR A 22 -2.71 4.61 2.78
CA TYR A 22 -3.37 3.30 2.81
C TYR A 22 -2.42 2.17 2.38
N VAL A 23 -1.78 2.29 1.22
CA VAL A 23 -0.87 1.25 0.68
C VAL A 23 0.30 0.97 1.61
N VAL A 24 0.81 1.98 2.32
CA VAL A 24 1.91 1.81 3.28
C VAL A 24 1.42 1.25 4.61
N LEU A 25 0.38 1.85 5.20
CA LEU A 25 -0.08 1.53 6.55
C LEU A 25 -0.88 0.22 6.56
N ASP A 26 -1.87 0.09 5.69
CA ASP A 26 -2.61 -1.17 5.58
C ASP A 26 -1.77 -2.26 4.89
N GLY A 27 -0.80 -1.88 4.06
CA GLY A 27 0.10 -2.82 3.40
C GLY A 27 0.92 -3.68 4.37
N TYR A 28 1.37 -3.12 5.51
CA TYR A 28 2.03 -3.94 6.52
C TYR A 28 1.05 -4.84 7.28
N ASP A 29 -0.21 -4.41 7.50
CA ASP A 29 -1.26 -5.23 8.12
C ASP A 29 -1.58 -6.45 7.24
N LEU A 30 -1.79 -6.21 5.94
CA LEU A 30 -1.97 -7.26 4.92
C LEU A 30 -0.74 -8.18 4.87
N GLY A 31 0.47 -7.61 4.93
CA GLY A 31 1.72 -8.35 5.00
C GLY A 31 1.81 -9.31 6.20
N VAL A 32 1.44 -8.84 7.39
CA VAL A 32 1.37 -9.66 8.60
C VAL A 32 0.34 -10.78 8.42
N GLY A 33 -0.82 -10.50 7.81
CA GLY A 33 -1.83 -11.51 7.52
C GLY A 33 -1.37 -12.59 6.54
N LEU A 34 -0.60 -12.21 5.53
CA LEU A 34 0.01 -13.15 4.57
C LEU A 34 1.08 -14.05 5.23
N LEU A 35 1.77 -13.54 6.27
CA LEU A 35 2.78 -14.29 7.02
C LEU A 35 2.19 -15.18 8.11
N LEU A 36 0.96 -14.93 8.56
CA LEU A 36 0.33 -15.59 9.70
C LEU A 36 0.36 -17.13 9.64
N PRO A 37 0.13 -17.80 8.50
CA PRO A 37 0.19 -19.27 8.42
C PRO A 37 1.58 -19.86 8.69
N LEU A 38 2.65 -19.07 8.54
CA LEU A 38 4.04 -19.52 8.68
C LEU A 38 4.53 -19.47 10.14
N ALA A 39 3.75 -18.91 11.05
CA ALA A 39 4.09 -18.75 12.45
C ALA A 39 3.56 -19.92 13.32
N THR A 40 4.11 -20.09 14.52
CA THR A 40 3.53 -21.00 15.54
C THR A 40 2.30 -20.36 16.19
N GLU A 41 1.44 -21.14 16.83
CA GLU A 41 0.21 -20.61 17.45
C GLU A 41 0.48 -19.48 18.46
N SER A 42 1.52 -19.60 19.29
CA SER A 42 1.93 -18.54 20.23
C SER A 42 2.34 -17.25 19.51
N GLN A 43 3.07 -17.38 18.40
CA GLN A 43 3.53 -16.24 17.62
C GLN A 43 2.41 -15.56 16.84
N LYS A 44 1.40 -16.31 16.38
CA LYS A 44 0.24 -15.75 15.69
C LYS A 44 -0.51 -14.75 16.58
N ASP A 45 -0.60 -15.03 17.88
CA ASP A 45 -1.22 -14.11 18.85
C ASP A 45 -0.42 -12.80 18.94
N THR A 46 0.90 -12.86 19.06
CA THR A 46 1.77 -11.68 19.09
C THR A 46 1.73 -10.89 17.76
N MET A 47 1.70 -11.58 16.61
CA MET A 47 1.60 -10.95 15.29
C MET A 47 0.32 -10.12 15.17
N ILE A 48 -0.82 -10.67 15.58
CA ILE A 48 -2.13 -10.00 15.54
C ILE A 48 -2.20 -8.85 16.54
N ALA A 49 -1.68 -9.05 17.77
CA ALA A 49 -1.58 -7.99 18.76
C ALA A 49 -0.73 -6.81 18.28
N SER A 50 0.30 -7.06 17.45
CA SER A 50 1.19 -6.01 16.94
C SER A 50 0.52 -4.99 16.02
N ILE A 51 -0.60 -5.37 15.39
CA ILE A 51 -1.35 -4.53 14.45
C ILE A 51 -2.70 -4.05 15.01
N GLY A 52 -3.17 -4.65 16.12
CA GLY A 52 -4.49 -4.41 16.69
C GLY A 52 -4.88 -2.94 16.94
N PRO A 53 -3.99 -2.08 17.46
CA PRO A 53 -4.32 -0.67 17.67
C PRO A 53 -4.46 0.16 16.39
N PHE A 54 -4.04 -0.35 15.23
CA PHE A 54 -3.81 0.45 14.02
C PHE A 54 -4.68 0.04 12.83
N TRP A 55 -5.00 -1.25 12.67
CA TRP A 55 -5.57 -1.78 11.41
C TRP A 55 -6.86 -1.07 10.96
N ASP A 56 -7.81 -0.84 11.87
CA ASP A 56 -9.07 -0.17 11.55
C ASP A 56 -8.83 1.30 11.13
N ALA A 57 -7.93 1.98 11.84
CA ALA A 57 -7.52 3.35 11.47
C ALA A 57 -6.80 3.39 10.11
N ASN A 58 -6.03 2.36 9.76
CA ASN A 58 -5.32 2.29 8.48
C ASN A 58 -6.29 2.14 7.29
N GLU A 59 -7.40 1.40 7.44
CA GLU A 59 -8.44 1.28 6.40
C GLU A 59 -9.15 2.62 6.10
N THR A 60 -9.22 3.54 7.07
CA THR A 60 -9.89 4.83 6.86
C THR A 60 -9.25 5.69 5.75
N TRP A 61 -7.96 5.50 5.47
CA TRP A 61 -7.25 6.19 4.39
C TRP A 61 -7.77 5.76 3.01
N LEU A 62 -8.14 4.49 2.83
CA LEU A 62 -8.79 4.02 1.60
C LEU A 62 -10.14 4.73 1.40
N VAL A 63 -10.94 4.80 2.46
CA VAL A 63 -12.26 5.46 2.44
C VAL A 63 -12.12 6.93 2.09
N LEU A 64 -11.12 7.63 2.66
CA LEU A 64 -10.82 9.00 2.29
C LEU A 64 -10.44 9.13 0.81
N GLY A 65 -9.56 8.27 0.29
CA GLY A 65 -9.14 8.28 -1.11
C GLY A 65 -10.32 8.09 -2.08
N VAL A 66 -11.17 7.10 -1.83
CA VAL A 66 -12.38 6.83 -2.62
C VAL A 66 -13.40 7.97 -2.47
N GLY A 67 -13.57 8.50 -1.26
CA GLY A 67 -14.46 9.63 -0.99
C GLY A 67 -14.04 10.90 -1.74
N VAL A 68 -12.74 11.20 -1.79
CA VAL A 68 -12.20 12.31 -2.58
C VAL A 68 -12.44 12.08 -4.07
N LEU A 69 -12.18 10.87 -4.58
CA LEU A 69 -12.46 10.54 -5.98
C LEU A 69 -13.95 10.75 -6.31
N LEU A 70 -14.86 10.27 -5.46
CA LEU A 70 -16.31 10.43 -5.63
C LEU A 70 -16.75 11.90 -5.60
N VAL A 71 -16.27 12.67 -4.62
CA VAL A 71 -16.77 14.03 -4.36
C VAL A 71 -16.11 15.06 -5.27
N ALA A 72 -14.78 15.01 -5.42
CA ALA A 72 -14.05 15.99 -6.21
C ALA A 72 -14.05 15.67 -7.71
N PHE A 73 -14.12 14.38 -8.07
CA PHE A 73 -13.99 13.89 -9.46
C PHE A 73 -15.06 12.84 -9.85
N PRO A 74 -16.37 13.13 -9.71
CA PRO A 74 -17.45 12.14 -9.81
C PRO A 74 -17.51 11.41 -11.16
N PHE A 75 -17.18 12.09 -12.27
CA PHE A 75 -17.13 11.45 -13.59
C PHE A 75 -15.97 10.45 -13.68
N ALA A 76 -14.79 10.82 -13.17
CA ALA A 76 -13.66 9.89 -13.07
C ALA A 76 -13.99 8.70 -12.16
N HIS A 77 -14.63 8.96 -11.01
CA HIS A 77 -15.13 7.92 -10.11
C HIS A 77 -16.01 6.90 -10.85
N GLY A 78 -16.98 7.38 -11.64
CA GLY A 78 -17.87 6.51 -12.41
C GLY A 78 -17.12 5.60 -13.39
N LEU A 79 -16.17 6.16 -14.15
CA LEU A 79 -15.37 5.37 -15.10
C LEU A 79 -14.45 4.36 -14.41
N VAL A 80 -13.75 4.78 -13.36
CA VAL A 80 -12.83 3.92 -12.61
C VAL A 80 -13.61 2.79 -11.95
N LEU A 81 -14.72 3.08 -11.28
CA LEU A 81 -15.52 2.05 -10.60
C LEU A 81 -16.19 1.09 -11.59
N GLN A 82 -16.63 1.57 -12.76
CA GLN A 82 -17.17 0.71 -13.80
C GLN A 82 -16.09 -0.27 -14.32
N ALA A 83 -14.87 0.22 -14.57
CA ALA A 83 -13.76 -0.61 -15.03
C ALA A 83 -13.26 -1.59 -13.95
N LEU A 84 -13.29 -1.17 -12.68
CA LEU A 84 -12.75 -1.91 -11.54
C LEU A 84 -13.82 -2.55 -10.65
N TYR A 85 -15.06 -2.70 -11.14
CA TYR A 85 -16.18 -3.20 -10.33
C TYR A 85 -15.87 -4.55 -9.65
N LEU A 86 -15.44 -5.54 -10.44
CA LEU A 86 -15.11 -6.87 -9.92
C LEU A 86 -13.92 -6.86 -8.96
N PRO A 87 -12.74 -6.29 -9.31
CA PRO A 87 -11.62 -6.29 -8.36
C PRO A 87 -11.90 -5.47 -7.11
N VAL A 88 -12.67 -4.37 -7.18
CA VAL A 88 -13.13 -3.65 -5.97
C VAL A 88 -14.02 -4.55 -5.12
N ALA A 89 -14.98 -5.26 -5.71
CA ALA A 89 -15.83 -6.19 -4.96
C ALA A 89 -15.01 -7.30 -4.28
N VAL A 90 -14.03 -7.88 -4.98
CA VAL A 90 -13.12 -8.90 -4.41
C VAL A 90 -12.29 -8.31 -3.27
N MET A 91 -11.78 -7.08 -3.43
CA MET A 91 -11.03 -6.39 -2.38
C MET A 91 -11.88 -6.18 -1.14
N LEU A 92 -13.13 -5.68 -1.30
CA LEU A 92 -14.05 -5.47 -0.19
C LEU A 92 -14.41 -6.78 0.53
N ILE A 93 -14.64 -7.87 -0.20
CA ILE A 93 -14.83 -9.20 0.41
C ILE A 93 -13.60 -9.59 1.22
N GLY A 94 -12.39 -9.36 0.69
CA GLY A 94 -11.14 -9.61 1.38
C GLY A 94 -10.98 -8.82 2.68
N LEU A 95 -11.27 -7.51 2.63
CA LEU A 95 -11.23 -6.62 3.79
C LEU A 95 -12.27 -7.00 4.86
N ILE A 96 -13.51 -7.29 4.45
CA ILE A 96 -14.55 -7.78 5.37
C ILE A 96 -14.11 -9.08 6.05
N LEU A 97 -13.62 -10.05 5.27
CA LEU A 97 -13.15 -11.32 5.80
C LEU A 97 -12.00 -11.13 6.80
N ARG A 98 -11.08 -10.20 6.50
CA ARG A 98 -9.97 -9.83 7.37
C ARG A 98 -10.46 -9.22 8.68
N GLY A 99 -11.31 -8.20 8.62
CA GLY A 99 -11.83 -7.51 9.80
C GLY A 99 -12.64 -8.44 10.71
N VAL A 100 -13.54 -9.24 10.14
CA VAL A 100 -14.32 -10.24 10.90
C VAL A 100 -13.40 -11.30 11.51
N ALA A 101 -12.40 -11.76 10.77
CA ALA A 101 -11.44 -12.73 11.30
C ALA A 101 -10.60 -12.15 12.44
N PHE A 102 -10.23 -10.87 12.39
CA PHE A 102 -9.50 -10.20 13.45
C PHE A 102 -10.30 -10.20 14.76
N ASP A 103 -11.53 -9.68 14.73
CA ASP A 103 -12.39 -9.54 15.91
C ASP A 103 -12.86 -10.88 16.49
N PHE A 104 -13.23 -11.82 15.63
CA PHE A 104 -13.77 -13.10 16.08
C PHE A 104 -12.67 -14.07 16.53
N ARG A 105 -11.46 -13.97 15.99
CA ARG A 105 -10.36 -14.83 16.44
C ARG A 105 -10.01 -14.60 17.91
N VAL A 106 -10.07 -13.36 18.40
CA VAL A 106 -9.81 -13.03 19.81
C VAL A 106 -10.85 -13.69 20.73
N LYS A 107 -12.09 -13.81 20.25
CA LYS A 107 -13.23 -14.36 21.01
C LYS A 107 -13.45 -15.86 20.78
N ALA A 108 -12.79 -16.45 19.80
CA ALA A 108 -13.06 -17.81 19.34
C ALA A 108 -12.48 -18.88 20.29
N PRO A 109 -13.23 -19.96 20.57
CA PRO A 109 -12.67 -21.17 21.17
C PRO A 109 -11.49 -21.71 20.37
N LEU A 110 -10.56 -22.41 21.04
CA LEU A 110 -9.32 -22.92 20.43
C LEU A 110 -9.55 -23.70 19.13
N GLN A 111 -10.61 -24.51 19.07
CA GLN A 111 -10.97 -25.31 17.88
C GLN A 111 -11.27 -24.48 16.62
N TYR A 112 -11.70 -23.22 16.79
CA TYR A 112 -12.03 -22.32 15.67
C TYR A 112 -10.93 -21.30 15.35
N LYS A 113 -9.90 -21.16 16.20
CA LYS A 113 -8.77 -20.24 15.94
C LYS A 113 -8.08 -20.52 14.60
N ALA A 114 -7.90 -21.79 14.24
CA ALA A 114 -7.31 -22.18 12.96
C ALA A 114 -8.17 -21.79 11.74
N PHE A 115 -9.49 -21.78 11.87
CA PHE A 115 -10.38 -21.28 10.84
C PHE A 115 -10.19 -19.76 10.65
N TRP A 116 -10.20 -18.99 11.73
CA TRP A 116 -10.01 -17.54 11.65
C TRP A 116 -8.60 -17.14 11.20
N ASN A 117 -7.56 -17.89 11.56
CA ASN A 117 -6.21 -17.72 11.00
C ASN A 117 -6.21 -17.84 9.47
N ARG A 118 -6.92 -18.83 8.92
CA ARG A 118 -7.03 -19.05 7.47
C ARG A 118 -7.89 -17.97 6.81
N ALA A 119 -8.98 -17.54 7.45
CA ALA A 119 -9.81 -16.44 6.98
C ALA A 119 -9.02 -15.12 6.91
N PHE A 120 -8.23 -14.81 7.95
CA PHE A 120 -7.37 -13.63 7.98
C PHE A 120 -6.33 -13.63 6.85
N PHE A 121 -5.68 -14.78 6.62
CA PHE A 121 -4.77 -14.98 5.49
C PHE A 121 -5.49 -14.81 4.14
N ALA A 122 -6.62 -15.49 3.94
CA ALA A 122 -7.37 -15.44 2.69
C ALA A 122 -7.88 -14.03 2.39
N GLY A 123 -8.39 -13.31 3.40
CA GLY A 123 -8.82 -11.92 3.27
C GLY A 123 -7.67 -11.00 2.86
N SER A 124 -6.50 -11.17 3.50
CA SER A 124 -5.29 -10.40 3.19
C SER A 124 -4.78 -10.69 1.77
N LEU A 125 -4.83 -11.95 1.33
CA LEU A 125 -4.45 -12.35 -0.03
C LEU A 125 -5.41 -11.80 -1.08
N LEU A 126 -6.73 -11.92 -0.87
CA LEU A 126 -7.74 -11.38 -1.78
C LEU A 126 -7.60 -9.86 -1.92
N ALA A 127 -7.47 -9.14 -0.81
CA ALA A 127 -7.33 -7.69 -0.83
C ALA A 127 -6.04 -7.24 -1.53
N SER A 128 -4.90 -7.87 -1.21
CA SER A 128 -3.61 -7.50 -1.81
C SER A 128 -3.51 -7.85 -3.30
N SER A 129 -4.01 -9.02 -3.72
CA SER A 129 -4.05 -9.38 -5.13
C SER A 129 -5.04 -8.54 -5.93
N ALA A 130 -6.20 -8.21 -5.37
CA ALA A 130 -7.16 -7.31 -6.01
C ALA A 130 -6.58 -5.91 -6.20
N GLN A 131 -5.86 -5.37 -5.21
CA GLN A 131 -5.15 -4.10 -5.35
C GLN A 131 -4.10 -4.15 -6.46
N GLY A 132 -3.35 -5.26 -6.58
CA GLY A 132 -2.38 -5.42 -7.65
C GLY A 132 -3.02 -5.47 -9.03
N TRP A 133 -4.16 -6.16 -9.16
CA TRP A 133 -4.96 -6.14 -10.39
C TRP A 133 -5.42 -4.71 -10.73
N MET A 134 -5.99 -4.00 -9.76
CA MET A 134 -6.50 -2.63 -9.94
C MET A 134 -5.38 -1.69 -10.42
N LEU A 135 -4.20 -1.77 -9.79
CA LEU A 135 -3.04 -0.97 -10.16
C LEU A 135 -2.59 -1.26 -11.59
N GLY A 136 -2.49 -2.54 -11.96
CA GLY A 136 -2.10 -2.93 -13.31
C GLY A 136 -3.11 -2.51 -14.38
N SER A 137 -4.40 -2.74 -14.12
CA SER A 137 -5.48 -2.31 -15.02
C SER A 137 -5.54 -0.80 -15.17
N TYR A 138 -5.22 -0.05 -14.11
CA TYR A 138 -5.18 1.40 -14.17
C TYR A 138 -3.98 1.92 -14.98
N ILE A 139 -2.78 1.36 -14.80
CA ILE A 139 -1.56 1.71 -15.56
C ILE A 139 -1.73 1.50 -17.07
N THR A 140 -2.46 0.45 -17.45
CA THR A 140 -2.77 0.12 -18.86
C THR A 140 -3.95 0.94 -19.41
N GLY A 141 -4.49 1.90 -18.66
CA GLY A 141 -5.65 2.70 -19.10
C GLY A 141 -6.93 1.88 -19.29
N PHE A 142 -7.05 0.77 -18.56
CA PHE A 142 -8.13 -0.23 -18.65
C PHE A 142 -8.18 -0.97 -20.00
N GLU A 143 -7.03 -1.16 -20.65
CA GLU A 143 -6.92 -1.99 -21.85
C GLU A 143 -7.29 -3.44 -21.55
N GLN A 144 -8.23 -4.02 -22.31
CA GLN A 144 -8.73 -5.39 -22.13
C GLN A 144 -7.99 -6.44 -22.98
N GLY A 145 -6.94 -6.06 -23.70
CA GLY A 145 -6.12 -6.97 -24.51
C GLY A 145 -5.32 -7.96 -23.66
N LEU A 146 -4.74 -8.97 -24.32
CA LEU A 146 -3.91 -10.00 -23.67
C LEU A 146 -2.74 -9.38 -22.88
N LEU A 147 -2.14 -8.31 -23.43
CA LEU A 147 -1.05 -7.59 -22.79
C LEU A 147 -1.51 -6.93 -21.47
N GLY A 148 -2.63 -6.19 -21.51
CA GLY A 148 -3.20 -5.53 -20.32
C GLY A 148 -3.63 -6.53 -19.24
N LEU A 149 -4.20 -7.67 -19.65
CA LEU A 149 -4.58 -8.76 -18.75
C LEU A 149 -3.33 -9.41 -18.13
N ALA A 150 -2.32 -9.74 -18.92
CA ALA A 150 -1.07 -10.33 -18.42
C ALA A 150 -0.32 -9.39 -17.48
N PHE A 151 -0.31 -8.08 -17.78
CA PHE A 151 0.28 -7.06 -16.93
C PHE A 151 -0.45 -6.93 -15.59
N SER A 152 -1.79 -6.87 -15.62
CA SER A 152 -2.63 -6.82 -14.41
C SER A 152 -2.47 -8.07 -13.55
N LEU A 153 -2.46 -9.26 -14.16
CA LEU A 153 -2.18 -10.53 -13.47
C LEU A 153 -0.78 -10.56 -12.85
N GLY A 154 0.23 -10.09 -13.60
CA GLY A 154 1.60 -10.00 -13.11
C GLY A 154 1.67 -9.23 -11.81
N ILE A 155 1.11 -8.01 -11.78
CA ILE A 155 1.08 -7.17 -10.58
C ILE A 155 0.22 -7.79 -9.48
N ALA A 156 -0.94 -8.37 -9.80
CA ALA A 156 -1.81 -9.05 -8.82
C ALA A 156 -1.12 -10.21 -8.08
N ILE A 157 -0.22 -10.91 -8.77
CA ILE A 157 0.57 -12.02 -8.20
C ILE A 157 1.77 -11.50 -7.40
N THR A 158 2.39 -10.41 -7.85
CA THR A 158 3.65 -9.94 -7.26
C THR A 158 3.50 -8.88 -6.18
N LEU A 159 2.46 -8.05 -6.20
CA LEU A 159 2.22 -7.02 -5.17
C LEU A 159 2.15 -7.61 -3.75
N PRO A 160 1.54 -8.79 -3.50
CA PRO A 160 1.59 -9.43 -2.20
C PRO A 160 3.01 -9.62 -1.64
N ALA A 161 4.02 -9.84 -2.49
CA ALA A 161 5.42 -9.96 -2.05
C ALA A 161 5.96 -8.65 -1.44
N ALA A 162 5.53 -7.50 -1.97
CA ALA A 162 5.90 -6.19 -1.43
C ALA A 162 5.25 -5.93 -0.07
N TYR A 163 3.97 -6.32 0.10
CA TYR A 163 3.29 -6.26 1.39
C TYR A 163 3.87 -7.24 2.41
N ILE A 164 4.25 -8.45 2.01
CA ILE A 164 4.97 -9.39 2.89
C ILE A 164 6.28 -8.78 3.39
N LEU A 165 7.02 -8.03 2.56
CA LEU A 165 8.24 -7.36 3.01
C LEU A 165 7.94 -6.22 4.00
N LEU A 166 6.90 -5.41 3.75
CA LEU A 166 6.43 -4.39 4.70
C LEU A 166 6.03 -5.03 6.05
N GLY A 167 5.21 -6.08 6.01
CA GLY A 167 4.78 -6.81 7.20
C GLY A 167 5.94 -7.46 7.95
N ALA A 168 6.91 -8.04 7.24
CA ALA A 168 8.12 -8.57 7.87
C ALA A 168 8.96 -7.46 8.52
N GLY A 169 9.12 -6.30 7.86
CA GLY A 169 9.77 -5.11 8.42
C GLY A 169 9.08 -4.61 9.69
N TRP A 170 7.75 -4.56 9.69
CA TRP A 170 6.94 -4.20 10.85
C TRP A 170 7.17 -5.17 12.03
N LEU A 171 7.11 -6.48 11.78
CA LEU A 171 7.34 -7.50 12.80
C LEU A 171 8.77 -7.44 13.35
N ILE A 172 9.78 -7.15 12.51
CA ILE A 172 11.17 -6.97 12.98
C ILE A 172 11.26 -5.83 14.00
N MET A 173 10.50 -4.74 13.80
CA MET A 173 10.45 -3.60 14.73
C MET A 173 9.64 -3.90 15.99
N LYS A 174 8.53 -4.62 15.86
CA LYS A 174 7.54 -4.83 16.93
C LYS A 174 7.75 -6.07 17.77
N THR A 175 8.63 -6.99 17.37
CA THR A 175 8.82 -8.28 18.05
C THR A 175 10.28 -8.50 18.42
N ASP A 176 10.52 -9.49 19.28
CA ASP A 176 11.84 -9.91 19.76
C ASP A 176 12.03 -11.42 19.65
N GLY A 177 13.27 -11.87 19.90
CA GLY A 177 13.61 -13.28 20.05
C GLY A 177 13.33 -14.10 18.78
N GLU A 178 12.67 -15.25 18.94
CA GLU A 178 12.41 -16.17 17.83
C GLU A 178 11.50 -15.59 16.75
N LEU A 179 10.51 -14.79 17.11
CA LEU A 179 9.58 -14.21 16.15
C LEU A 179 10.28 -13.16 15.28
N GLN A 180 11.12 -12.33 15.89
CA GLN A 180 11.96 -11.37 15.16
C GLN A 180 12.92 -12.09 14.20
N ALA A 181 13.56 -13.17 14.64
CA ALA A 181 14.45 -13.97 13.79
C ALA A 181 13.70 -14.61 12.59
N ARG A 182 12.46 -15.08 12.79
CA ARG A 182 11.60 -15.58 11.70
C ARG A 182 11.18 -14.47 10.76
N ALA A 183 10.84 -13.29 11.27
CA ALA A 183 10.51 -12.12 10.44
C ALA A 183 11.71 -11.72 9.54
N VAL A 184 12.94 -11.75 10.06
CA VAL A 184 14.16 -11.57 9.25
C VAL A 184 14.29 -12.65 8.18
N HIS A 185 14.00 -13.91 8.51
CA HIS A 185 14.02 -14.99 7.52
C HIS A 185 12.99 -14.79 6.40
N TRP A 186 11.76 -14.41 6.75
CA TRP A 186 10.71 -14.11 5.78
C TRP A 186 11.08 -12.93 4.88
N ALA A 187 11.59 -11.83 5.47
CA ALA A 187 12.09 -10.67 4.72
C ALA A 187 13.18 -11.09 3.72
N ARG A 188 14.16 -11.91 4.15
CA ARG A 188 15.23 -12.42 3.29
C ARG A 188 14.71 -13.26 2.12
N ARG A 189 13.69 -14.09 2.35
CA ARG A 189 13.08 -14.96 1.33
C ARG A 189 12.28 -14.17 0.30
N VAL A 190 11.52 -13.17 0.74
CA VAL A 190 10.63 -12.41 -0.14
C VAL A 190 11.34 -11.26 -0.88
N LEU A 191 12.48 -10.80 -0.37
CA LEU A 191 13.21 -9.66 -0.92
C LEU A 191 13.50 -9.82 -2.43
N TRP A 192 14.04 -10.96 -2.85
CA TRP A 192 14.35 -11.19 -4.27
C TRP A 192 13.11 -11.28 -5.15
N PRO A 193 12.08 -12.09 -4.82
CA PRO A 193 10.80 -12.07 -5.54
C PRO A 193 10.22 -10.65 -5.68
N MET A 194 10.21 -9.86 -4.60
CA MET A 194 9.75 -8.47 -4.63
C MET A 194 10.61 -7.60 -5.56
N GLY A 195 11.95 -7.68 -5.45
CA GLY A 195 12.86 -6.90 -6.28
C GLY A 195 12.77 -7.23 -7.77
N VAL A 196 12.67 -8.52 -8.10
CA VAL A 196 12.46 -8.98 -9.48
C VAL A 196 11.13 -8.46 -10.01
N ALA A 197 10.07 -8.53 -9.21
CA ALA A 197 8.78 -7.98 -9.60
C ALA A 197 8.82 -6.48 -9.83
N LEU A 198 9.45 -5.71 -8.93
CA LEU A 198 9.60 -4.26 -9.07
C LEU A 198 10.32 -3.90 -10.38
N VAL A 199 11.45 -4.57 -10.66
CA VAL A 199 12.20 -4.35 -11.91
C VAL A 199 11.37 -4.76 -13.12
N ALA A 200 10.70 -5.91 -13.08
CA ALA A 200 9.88 -6.41 -14.19
C ALA A 200 8.71 -5.46 -14.49
N ILE A 201 7.99 -4.99 -13.47
CA ILE A 201 6.88 -4.03 -13.62
C ILE A 201 7.42 -2.70 -14.16
N SER A 202 8.52 -2.20 -13.61
CA SER A 202 9.15 -0.97 -14.09
C SER A 202 9.58 -1.09 -15.56
N ALA A 203 10.15 -2.23 -15.98
CA ALA A 203 10.56 -2.45 -17.36
C ALA A 203 9.36 -2.66 -18.30
N ALA A 204 8.28 -3.26 -17.82
CA ALA A 204 7.08 -3.52 -18.61
C ALA A 204 6.16 -2.29 -18.74
N THR A 205 6.22 -1.34 -17.80
CA THR A 205 5.34 -0.15 -17.80
C THR A 205 5.46 0.70 -19.09
N PRO A 206 6.67 1.01 -19.60
CA PRO A 206 6.80 1.73 -20.88
C PRO A 206 6.31 0.94 -22.10
N LEU A 207 6.24 -0.40 -22.00
CA LEU A 207 5.73 -1.25 -23.10
C LEU A 207 4.20 -1.20 -23.20
N VAL A 208 3.51 -1.06 -22.06
CA VAL A 208 2.05 -0.99 -22.00
C VAL A 208 1.52 0.45 -22.11
N ASN A 209 2.36 1.45 -21.83
CA ASN A 209 1.97 2.85 -21.88
C ASN A 209 3.02 3.70 -22.61
N PRO A 210 2.83 3.97 -23.91
CA PRO A 210 3.78 4.75 -24.71
C PRO A 210 4.04 6.17 -24.18
N ALA A 211 3.09 6.78 -23.47
CA ALA A 211 3.28 8.11 -22.88
C ALA A 211 4.36 8.11 -21.79
N VAL A 212 4.57 6.96 -21.13
CA VAL A 212 5.62 6.78 -20.12
C VAL A 212 7.01 6.82 -20.75
N VAL A 213 7.16 6.33 -21.99
CA VAL A 213 8.46 6.32 -22.68
C VAL A 213 9.03 7.73 -22.78
N GLN A 214 8.21 8.69 -23.21
CA GLN A 214 8.66 10.08 -23.35
C GLN A 214 8.99 10.71 -21.99
N LYS A 215 8.20 10.41 -20.96
CA LYS A 215 8.42 10.94 -19.61
C LYS A 215 9.66 10.38 -18.92
N TRP A 216 9.98 9.11 -19.15
CA TRP A 216 11.08 8.44 -18.44
C TRP A 216 12.41 8.56 -19.16
N PHE A 217 12.39 8.57 -20.50
CA PHE A 217 13.61 8.54 -21.31
C PHE A 217 13.82 9.82 -22.14
N GLY A 218 12.89 10.78 -22.05
CA GLY A 218 13.06 12.12 -22.59
C GLY A 218 14.19 12.89 -21.90
N VAL A 219 14.79 13.84 -22.62
CA VAL A 219 15.81 14.74 -22.08
C VAL A 219 15.16 16.12 -21.91
N PRO A 220 15.21 16.75 -20.72
CA PRO A 220 16.05 16.43 -19.56
C PRO A 220 15.44 15.48 -18.50
N GLU A 221 14.21 15.01 -18.67
CA GLU A 221 13.42 14.29 -17.66
C GLU A 221 14.13 13.05 -17.11
N VAL A 222 14.85 12.32 -17.97
CA VAL A 222 15.63 11.14 -17.58
C VAL A 222 16.61 11.43 -16.45
N PHE A 223 17.26 12.60 -16.46
CA PHE A 223 18.21 13.00 -15.41
C PHE A 223 17.51 13.39 -14.12
N ALA A 224 16.31 13.97 -14.22
CA ALA A 224 15.48 14.30 -13.07
C ALA A 224 14.91 13.05 -12.39
N LEU A 225 14.61 11.99 -13.17
CA LEU A 225 14.04 10.74 -12.67
C LEU A 225 15.09 9.70 -12.27
N LEU A 226 16.32 9.77 -12.79
CA LEU A 226 17.40 8.82 -12.47
C LEU A 226 17.65 8.59 -10.96
N PRO A 227 17.53 9.60 -10.07
CA PRO A 227 17.65 9.36 -8.63
C PRO A 227 16.62 8.38 -8.05
N VAL A 228 15.45 8.23 -8.68
CA VAL A 228 14.37 7.34 -8.21
C VAL A 228 14.81 5.86 -8.22
N PRO A 229 15.16 5.24 -9.37
CA PRO A 229 15.59 3.84 -9.41
C PRO A 229 16.90 3.62 -8.64
N LEU A 230 17.81 4.59 -8.62
CA LEU A 230 19.05 4.51 -7.83
C LEU A 230 18.76 4.45 -6.32
N THR A 231 17.86 5.29 -5.83
CA THR A 231 17.46 5.28 -4.41
C THR A 231 16.70 4.01 -4.06
N CYS A 232 15.84 3.51 -4.94
CA CYS A 232 15.20 2.20 -4.76
C CYS A 232 16.24 1.07 -4.68
N ALA A 233 17.28 1.09 -5.51
CA ALA A 233 18.36 0.10 -5.45
C ALA A 233 19.15 0.20 -4.15
N ILE A 234 19.51 1.41 -3.71
CA ILE A 234 20.19 1.64 -2.42
C ILE A 234 19.33 1.11 -1.27
N ALA A 235 18.03 1.44 -1.25
CA ALA A 235 17.08 0.96 -0.25
C ALA A 235 16.99 -0.57 -0.27
N PHE A 236 16.89 -1.19 -1.45
CA PHE A 236 16.86 -2.64 -1.62
C PHE A 236 18.12 -3.32 -1.04
N PHE A 237 19.31 -2.79 -1.37
CA PHE A 237 20.57 -3.33 -0.85
C PHE A 237 20.77 -3.04 0.63
N ALA A 238 20.22 -1.95 1.17
CA ALA A 238 20.17 -1.68 2.61
C ALA A 238 19.31 -2.74 3.32
N VAL A 239 18.11 -3.05 2.81
CA VAL A 239 17.29 -4.15 3.33
C VAL A 239 18.07 -5.46 3.29
N ARG A 240 18.68 -5.78 2.14
CA ARG A 240 19.50 -6.98 1.96
C ARG A 240 20.58 -7.09 3.03
N TRP A 241 21.34 -6.01 3.23
CA TRP A 241 22.43 -5.98 4.18
C TRP A 241 21.93 -6.26 5.60
N VAL A 242 20.86 -5.60 6.05
CA VAL A 242 20.29 -5.81 7.39
C VAL A 242 19.78 -7.24 7.57
N VAL A 243 19.07 -7.80 6.58
CA VAL A 243 18.49 -9.15 6.73
C VAL A 243 19.53 -10.26 6.58
N THR A 244 20.74 -10.00 6.08
CA THR A 244 21.84 -10.99 6.01
C THR A 244 22.81 -10.91 7.19
N HIS A 245 22.76 -9.85 8.00
CA HIS A 245 23.67 -9.59 9.12
C HIS A 245 22.87 -9.54 10.43
N PRO A 246 22.66 -10.69 11.12
CA PRO A 246 21.86 -10.76 12.34
C PRO A 246 22.31 -9.81 13.46
N GLU A 247 23.59 -9.50 13.54
CA GLU A 247 24.19 -8.54 14.48
C GLU A 247 23.62 -7.12 14.33
N VAL A 248 23.26 -6.71 13.11
CA VAL A 248 22.67 -5.40 12.83
C VAL A 248 21.26 -5.30 13.42
N VAL A 249 20.48 -6.38 13.27
CA VAL A 249 19.14 -6.48 13.85
C VAL A 249 19.23 -6.51 15.38
N LYS A 250 20.16 -7.30 15.93
CA LYS A 250 20.42 -7.35 17.38
C LYS A 250 20.89 -6.01 17.96
N ALA A 251 21.62 -5.21 17.17
CA ALA A 251 22.03 -3.86 17.53
C ALA A 251 20.89 -2.82 17.45
N GLY A 252 19.67 -3.23 17.09
CA GLY A 252 18.49 -2.36 17.06
C GLY A 252 18.22 -1.67 15.73
N TYR A 253 18.98 -1.96 14.68
CA TYR A 253 18.81 -1.36 13.35
C TYR A 253 17.83 -2.10 12.43
N GLY A 254 17.01 -3.01 12.98
CA GLY A 254 16.00 -3.74 12.21
C GLY A 254 14.94 -2.85 11.54
N TRP A 255 14.72 -1.63 12.06
CA TRP A 255 13.79 -0.65 11.49
C TRP A 255 14.14 -0.22 10.06
N VAL A 256 15.40 -0.35 9.65
CA VAL A 256 15.86 -0.04 8.29
C VAL A 256 15.10 -0.89 7.27
N VAL A 257 14.73 -2.14 7.60
CA VAL A 257 13.94 -2.99 6.71
C VAL A 257 12.60 -2.34 6.36
N PHE A 258 11.89 -1.84 7.37
CA PHE A 258 10.60 -1.18 7.18
C PHE A 258 10.76 0.15 6.45
N VAL A 259 11.63 1.04 6.93
CA VAL A 259 11.80 2.39 6.35
C VAL A 259 12.31 2.34 4.90
N SER A 260 13.25 1.45 4.58
CA SER A 260 13.71 1.28 3.20
C SER A 260 12.61 0.71 2.30
N THR A 261 11.76 -0.19 2.81
CA THR A 261 10.62 -0.70 2.05
C THR A 261 9.60 0.41 1.81
N VAL A 262 9.25 1.20 2.84
CA VAL A 262 8.37 2.38 2.69
C VAL A 262 8.94 3.37 1.69
N LEU A 263 10.25 3.64 1.72
CA LEU A 263 10.91 4.51 0.75
C LEU A 263 10.75 4.02 -0.69
N ILE A 264 10.88 2.71 -0.93
CA ILE A 264 10.62 2.10 -2.25
C ILE A 264 9.17 2.34 -2.69
N PHE A 265 8.19 2.13 -1.79
CA PHE A 265 6.77 2.40 -2.10
C PHE A 265 6.51 3.87 -2.43
N VAL A 266 7.06 4.80 -1.63
CA VAL A 266 6.94 6.24 -1.85
C VAL A 266 7.53 6.64 -3.20
N LEU A 267 8.73 6.16 -3.52
CA LEU A 267 9.41 6.45 -4.78
C LEU A 267 8.67 5.86 -5.98
N ALA A 268 8.19 4.62 -5.88
CA ALA A 268 7.38 3.98 -6.92
C ALA A 268 6.06 4.74 -7.13
N PHE A 269 5.41 5.16 -6.04
CA PHE A 269 4.19 5.96 -6.09
C PHE A 269 4.42 7.31 -6.78
N PHE A 270 5.49 8.03 -6.46
CA PHE A 270 5.80 9.30 -7.12
C PHE A 270 6.19 9.12 -8.59
N GLY A 271 6.97 8.09 -8.91
CA GLY A 271 7.30 7.74 -10.29
C GLY A 271 6.06 7.45 -11.12
N LEU A 272 5.13 6.67 -10.58
CA LEU A 272 3.84 6.39 -11.21
C LEU A 272 2.95 7.64 -11.30
N SER A 273 2.84 8.42 -10.23
CA SER A 273 2.04 9.65 -10.19
C SER A 273 2.51 10.65 -11.25
N TYR A 274 3.83 10.82 -11.40
CA TYR A 274 4.41 11.64 -12.47
C TYR A 274 4.09 11.08 -13.86
N SER A 275 4.12 9.76 -14.00
CA SER A 275 3.83 9.06 -15.25
C SER A 275 2.39 9.26 -15.73
N ILE A 276 1.44 9.35 -14.80
CA ILE A 276 0.01 9.50 -15.10
C ILE A 276 -0.38 10.98 -15.24
N TYR A 277 0.16 11.86 -14.39
CA TYR A 277 -0.17 13.29 -14.42
C TYR A 277 0.01 13.92 -15.82
N PRO A 278 -0.93 14.72 -16.34
CA PRO A 278 -2.06 15.35 -15.66
C PRO A 278 -3.36 14.55 -15.67
N ASP A 279 -3.34 13.31 -16.17
CA ASP A 279 -4.55 12.50 -16.27
C ASP A 279 -4.98 12.02 -14.89
N ILE A 280 -6.30 11.91 -14.68
CA ILE A 280 -6.88 11.14 -13.58
C ILE A 280 -7.45 9.81 -14.10
N VAL A 281 -7.80 9.75 -15.37
CA VAL A 281 -8.09 8.52 -16.11
C VAL A 281 -7.25 8.57 -17.39
N ILE A 282 -6.24 7.71 -17.46
CA ILE A 282 -5.20 7.73 -18.50
C ILE A 282 -5.82 7.77 -19.89
N GLY A 283 -5.46 8.80 -20.68
CA GLY A 283 -5.89 8.97 -22.06
C GLY A 283 -7.37 9.31 -22.25
N ARG A 284 -8.10 9.62 -21.17
CA ARG A 284 -9.55 9.95 -21.25
C ARG A 284 -9.92 11.28 -20.63
N MET A 285 -9.34 11.64 -19.49
CA MET A 285 -9.62 12.91 -18.82
C MET A 285 -8.48 13.34 -17.90
N THR A 286 -8.21 14.64 -17.97
CA THR A 286 -7.30 15.34 -17.07
C THR A 286 -7.94 15.60 -15.72
N VAL A 287 -7.10 15.88 -14.71
CA VAL A 287 -7.55 16.28 -13.36
C VAL A 287 -8.49 17.50 -13.39
N TRP A 288 -8.29 18.44 -14.32
CA TRP A 288 -9.14 19.63 -14.42
C TRP A 288 -10.48 19.36 -15.10
N GLU A 289 -10.51 18.49 -16.12
CA GLU A 289 -11.75 18.10 -16.80
C GLU A 289 -12.66 17.25 -15.92
N ALA A 290 -12.06 16.42 -15.06
CA ALA A 290 -12.80 15.56 -14.15
C ALA A 290 -13.39 16.28 -12.93
N ALA A 291 -12.86 17.46 -12.60
CA ALA A 291 -13.19 18.19 -11.38
C ALA A 291 -14.58 18.83 -11.43
N ILE A 292 -15.27 18.86 -10.28
CA ILE A 292 -16.53 19.61 -10.15
C ILE A 292 -16.29 21.13 -10.10
N GLY A 293 -17.38 21.90 -10.12
CA GLY A 293 -17.34 23.37 -10.08
C GLY A 293 -16.52 23.94 -8.92
N THR A 294 -15.81 25.05 -9.19
CA THR A 294 -14.85 25.67 -8.27
C THR A 294 -15.47 26.09 -6.93
N GLU A 295 -16.71 26.57 -6.92
CA GLU A 295 -17.41 26.95 -5.69
C GLU A 295 -17.62 25.74 -4.77
N SER A 296 -18.11 24.63 -5.32
CA SER A 296 -18.30 23.38 -4.58
C SER A 296 -16.96 22.85 -4.04
N LEU A 297 -15.91 22.81 -4.87
CA LEU A 297 -14.57 22.41 -4.41
C LEU A 297 -14.03 23.34 -3.32
N THR A 298 -14.32 24.64 -3.37
CA THR A 298 -13.88 25.58 -2.34
C THR A 298 -14.53 25.27 -1.00
N VAL A 299 -15.84 24.98 -0.97
CA VAL A 299 -16.55 24.59 0.26
C VAL A 299 -15.96 23.31 0.84
N ILE A 300 -15.75 22.28 0.00
CA ILE A 300 -15.17 21.01 0.44
C ILE A 300 -13.72 21.21 0.93
N PHE A 301 -12.95 22.07 0.26
CA PHE A 301 -11.58 22.38 0.63
C PHE A 301 -11.48 22.96 2.03
N ILE A 302 -12.40 23.85 2.44
CA ILE A 302 -12.44 24.39 3.81
C ILE A 302 -12.56 23.24 4.83
N GLY A 303 -13.44 22.27 4.57
CA GLY A 303 -13.56 21.08 5.41
C GLY A 303 -12.27 20.26 5.45
N VAL A 304 -11.70 19.93 4.29
CA VAL A 304 -10.45 19.15 4.18
C VAL A 304 -9.27 19.86 4.86
N ALA A 305 -9.16 21.18 4.72
CA ALA A 305 -8.09 21.98 5.32
C ALA A 305 -8.12 21.95 6.86
N ILE A 306 -9.26 21.61 7.47
CA ILE A 306 -9.40 21.44 8.92
C ILE A 306 -9.24 19.96 9.30
N THR A 307 -9.95 19.07 8.62
CA THR A 307 -10.04 17.66 9.02
C THR A 307 -8.78 16.87 8.72
N LEU A 308 -8.13 17.10 7.57
CA LEU A 308 -6.95 16.33 7.18
C LEU A 308 -5.76 16.57 8.13
N PRO A 309 -5.42 17.81 8.54
CA PRO A 309 -4.38 18.02 9.56
C PRO A 309 -4.72 17.35 10.90
N VAL A 310 -5.98 17.37 11.32
CA VAL A 310 -6.42 16.71 12.56
C VAL A 310 -6.25 15.20 12.47
N ILE A 311 -6.64 14.59 11.35
CA ILE A 311 -6.43 13.15 11.09
C ILE A 311 -4.94 12.81 11.13
N ILE A 312 -4.09 13.60 10.47
CA ILE A 312 -2.63 13.38 10.48
C ILE A 312 -2.06 13.46 11.90
N VAL A 313 -2.43 14.50 12.67
CA VAL A 313 -1.97 14.65 14.06
C VAL A 313 -2.44 13.48 14.92
N TYR A 314 -3.70 13.06 14.78
CA TYR A 314 -4.25 11.90 15.47
C TYR A 314 -3.50 10.61 15.11
N THR A 315 -3.22 10.36 13.82
CA THR A 315 -2.45 9.19 13.37
C THR A 315 -1.05 9.22 13.97
N VAL A 316 -0.33 10.34 13.88
CA VAL A 316 1.02 10.46 14.47
C VAL A 316 0.99 10.24 15.98
N PHE A 317 0.00 10.80 16.67
CA PHE A 317 -0.19 10.61 18.11
C PHE A 317 -0.41 9.13 18.46
N MET A 318 -1.31 8.45 17.75
CA MET A 318 -1.57 7.01 17.94
C MET A 318 -0.30 6.16 17.78
N TYR A 319 0.45 6.36 16.70
CA TYR A 319 1.71 5.63 16.48
C TYR A 319 2.78 5.94 17.54
N ARG A 320 2.79 7.16 18.07
CA ARG A 320 3.69 7.54 19.18
C ARG A 320 3.31 6.86 20.50
N VAL A 321 2.02 6.81 20.83
CA VAL A 321 1.52 6.15 22.05
C VAL A 321 1.83 4.65 22.03
N PHE A 322 1.62 4.00 20.88
CA PHE A 322 1.83 2.56 20.70
C PHE A 322 3.20 2.23 20.06
N TRP A 323 4.22 3.09 20.27
CA TRP A 323 5.54 2.93 19.64
C TRP A 323 6.28 1.66 20.11
N GLY A 324 6.05 1.24 21.36
CA GLY A 324 6.70 0.08 21.97
C GLY A 324 6.51 -1.24 21.22
N LYS A 325 7.29 -2.25 21.65
CA LYS A 325 7.17 -3.62 21.12
C LYS A 325 5.87 -4.26 21.57
N ALA A 326 5.32 -5.12 20.72
CA ALA A 326 4.14 -5.91 21.04
C ALA A 326 4.50 -6.88 22.18
N ARG A 327 3.69 -6.88 23.23
CA ARG A 327 3.74 -7.87 24.32
C ARG A 327 2.50 -8.74 24.23
N ASP A 328 2.56 -9.93 24.83
CA ASP A 328 1.40 -10.81 24.90
C ASP A 328 0.21 -10.11 25.57
N LEU A 329 -0.99 -10.35 25.05
CA LEU A 329 -2.24 -9.86 25.60
C LEU A 329 -2.51 -10.58 26.93
N THR A 330 -2.09 -9.98 28.05
CA THR A 330 -2.48 -10.45 29.39
C THR A 330 -3.85 -9.88 29.73
N TYR A 331 -4.88 -10.72 29.68
CA TYR A 331 -6.19 -10.45 30.26
C TYR A 331 -6.18 -10.96 31.70
N ASN A 332 -5.74 -10.10 32.63
CA ASN A 332 -6.00 -10.31 34.06
C ASN A 332 -7.34 -9.67 34.42
#